data_AF-A0A7X2GY17-F1
#
_entry.id   AF-A0A7X2GY17-F1
#
_cell.length_a   1.000
_cell.length_b   1.000
_cell.length_c   1.000
_cell.angle_alpha   90.00
_cell.angle_beta   90.00
_cell.angle_gamma   90.00
#
_symmetry.space_group_name_H-M   'P 1'
#
loop_
_entity.id
_entity.type
_entity.pdbx_description
1 polymer ?
#
loop_
_entity_poly.entity_id
_entity_poly.type
_entity_poly.pdbx_seq_one_letter_code
_entity_poly.pdbx_strand_id
1 'polypeptide(L)'
;MLLLFGKLQDYFIESSSAWHWAAALAVLQGLMAGFAGGTIFGTLFAAAILFVYAWAYFALLRYVADNLLLWLIILFLGALAPIFVSFMGVA
;
A
#
# COMPACT_ATOMS: atom_id res chain seq x y z
N MET A 1 -1.67 4.28 -7.12
CA MET A 1 -2.46 3.08 -6.77
C MET A 1 -2.94 3.08 -5.32
N LEU A 2 -2.09 3.35 -4.32
CA LEU A 2 -2.46 3.33 -2.89
C LEU A 2 -3.71 4.17 -2.52
N LEU A 3 -3.84 5.40 -3.05
CA LEU A 3 -4.99 6.28 -2.77
C LEU A 3 -6.32 5.71 -3.28
N LEU A 4 -6.30 5.08 -4.45
CA LEU A 4 -7.47 4.52 -5.12
C LEU A 4 -7.96 3.27 -4.38
N PHE A 5 -7.01 2.42 -3.95
CA PHE A 5 -7.28 1.26 -3.11
C PHE A 5 -7.77 1.63 -1.71
N GLY A 6 -7.24 2.71 -1.10
CA GLY A 6 -7.73 3.21 0.19
C GLY A 6 -9.19 3.66 0.15
N LYS A 7 -9.59 4.41 -0.89
CA LYS A 7 -11.00 4.80 -1.08
C LYS A 7 -11.92 3.62 -1.40
N LEU A 8 -11.47 2.69 -2.25
CA LEU A 8 -12.24 1.47 -2.56
C LEU A 8 -12.43 0.60 -1.32
N GLN A 9 -11.42 0.55 -0.46
CA GLN A 9 -11.48 -0.19 0.79
C GLN A 9 -12.55 0.34 1.76
N ASP A 10 -12.72 1.66 1.87
CA ASP A 10 -13.75 2.24 2.74
C ASP A 10 -15.17 1.87 2.27
N TYR A 11 -15.38 1.73 0.96
CA TYR A 11 -16.67 1.29 0.42
C TYR A 11 -17.02 -0.17 0.78
N PHE A 12 -16.00 -1.00 1.02
CA PHE A 12 -16.14 -2.42 1.36
C PHE A 12 -15.63 -2.73 2.78
N ILE A 13 -15.63 -1.75 3.68
CA ILE A 13 -14.99 -1.86 4.99
C ILE A 13 -15.61 -2.97 5.85
N GLU A 14 -16.92 -3.20 5.70
CA GLU A 14 -17.70 -4.22 6.42
C GLU A 14 -17.58 -5.63 5.79
N SER A 15 -17.33 -5.73 4.48
CA SER A 15 -17.34 -7.03 3.77
C SER A 15 -15.95 -7.63 3.54
N SER A 16 -14.89 -6.83 3.64
CA SER A 16 -13.54 -7.27 3.29
C SER A 16 -12.51 -6.79 4.31
N SER A 17 -11.58 -7.66 4.69
CA SER A 17 -10.48 -7.29 5.58
C SER A 17 -9.36 -6.52 4.84
N ALA A 18 -8.68 -5.60 5.54
CA ALA A 18 -7.63 -4.75 4.97
C ALA A 18 -6.47 -5.54 4.32
N TRP A 19 -6.21 -6.76 4.79
CA TRP A 19 -5.16 -7.61 4.23
C TRP A 19 -5.48 -8.10 2.81
N HIS A 20 -6.76 -8.26 2.43
CA HIS A 20 -7.12 -8.66 1.07
C HIS A 20 -6.74 -7.58 0.05
N TRP A 21 -6.93 -6.31 0.40
CA TRP A 21 -6.56 -5.17 -0.44
C TRP A 21 -5.04 -5.00 -0.54
N ALA A 22 -4.32 -5.22 0.56
CA ALA A 22 -2.86 -5.25 0.55
C ALA A 22 -2.31 -6.39 -0.30
N ALA A 23 -2.89 -7.60 -0.19
CA ALA A 23 -2.50 -8.77 -0.99
C ALA A 23 -2.73 -8.53 -2.48
N ALA A 24 -3.90 -8.02 -2.86
CA ALA A 24 -4.21 -7.71 -4.25
C ALA A 24 -3.22 -6.70 -4.85
N LEU A 25 -2.88 -5.65 -4.09
CA LEU A 25 -1.91 -4.64 -4.52
C LEU A 25 -0.50 -5.23 -4.66
N ALA A 26 -0.05 -6.02 -3.68
CA ALA A 26 1.26 -6.65 -3.71
C ALA A 26 1.42 -7.65 -4.86
N VAL A 27 0.38 -8.47 -5.12
CA VAL A 27 0.37 -9.43 -6.23
C VAL A 27 0.39 -8.70 -7.57
N LEU A 28 -0.45 -7.68 -7.76
CA LEU A 28 -0.47 -6.91 -9.00
C LEU A 28 0.90 -6.29 -9.29
N GLN A 29 1.51 -5.65 -8.28
CA GLN A 29 2.80 -4.99 -8.42
C GLN A 29 3.94 -6.00 -8.62
N GLY A 30 3.89 -7.15 -7.95
CA GLY A 30 4.82 -8.25 -8.17
C GLY A 30 4.73 -8.82 -9.59
N LEU A 31 3.52 -9.01 -10.13
CA LEU A 31 3.33 -9.45 -11.52
C LEU A 31 3.90 -8.42 -12.50
N MET A 32 3.59 -7.13 -12.32
CA MET A 32 4.13 -6.07 -13.18
C MET A 32 5.65 -6.00 -13.16
N ALA A 33 6.27 -6.12 -11.98
CA ALA A 33 7.72 -6.14 -11.84
C ALA A 33 8.36 -7.41 -12.44
N GLY A 34 7.67 -8.55 -12.38
CA GLY A 34 8.08 -9.78 -13.06
C GLY A 34 8.08 -9.63 -14.58
N PHE A 35 7.02 -9.04 -15.16
CA PHE A 35 6.96 -8.74 -16.60
C PHE A 35 8.00 -7.71 -17.04
N ALA A 36 8.43 -6.82 -16.17
CA ALA A 36 9.49 -5.84 -16.43
C ALA A 36 10.92 -6.42 -16.36
N GLY A 37 11.07 -7.74 -16.16
CA GLY A 37 12.38 -8.40 -16.12
C GLY A 37 13.02 -8.50 -14.73
N GLY A 38 12.26 -8.28 -13.66
CA GLY A 38 12.74 -8.48 -12.28
C GLY A 38 13.09 -9.94 -11.98
N THR A 39 14.15 -10.18 -11.22
CA THR A 39 14.51 -11.54 -10.77
C THR A 39 13.44 -12.09 -9.83
N ILE A 40 13.12 -13.38 -9.93
CA ILE A 40 12.05 -14.01 -9.11
C ILE A 40 12.21 -13.68 -7.62
N PHE A 41 13.43 -13.81 -7.08
CA PHE A 41 13.71 -13.47 -5.68
C PHE A 41 13.52 -11.98 -5.37
N GLY A 42 14.04 -11.08 -6.21
CA GLY A 42 13.89 -9.63 -6.01
C GLY A 42 12.43 -9.20 -6.08
N THR A 43 11.67 -9.75 -7.02
CA THR A 43 10.25 -9.46 -7.23
C THR A 43 9.39 -9.93 -6.06
N LEU A 44 9.62 -11.16 -5.57
CA LEU A 44 8.90 -11.70 -4.42
C LEU A 44 9.25 -10.96 -3.13
N PHE A 45 10.52 -10.61 -2.94
CA PHE A 45 10.95 -9.84 -1.77
C PHE A 45 10.34 -8.44 -1.75
N ALA A 46 10.38 -7.73 -2.89
CA ALA A 46 9.76 -6.41 -3.03
C ALA A 46 8.24 -6.49 -2.84
N ALA A 47 7.58 -7.52 -3.37
CA ALA A 47 6.15 -7.74 -3.17
C ALA A 47 5.79 -8.00 -1.71
N ALA A 48 6.62 -8.76 -0.98
CA ALA A 48 6.42 -9.01 0.45
C ALA A 48 6.55 -7.73 1.29
N ILE A 49 7.57 -6.90 1.01
CA ILE A 49 7.72 -5.59 1.67
C ILE A 49 6.50 -4.71 1.38
N LEU A 50 6.09 -4.64 0.11
CA LEU A 50 4.95 -3.85 -0.30
C LEU A 50 3.65 -4.33 0.34
N PHE A 51 3.47 -5.64 0.50
CA PHE A 51 2.34 -6.23 1.20
C PHE A 51 2.27 -5.77 2.64
N VAL A 52 3.37 -5.91 3.40
CA VAL A 52 3.41 -5.52 4.82
C VAL A 52 3.16 -4.01 4.96
N TYR A 53 3.80 -3.20 4.11
CA TYR A 53 3.59 -1.77 4.07
C TYR A 53 2.13 -1.40 3.78
N ALA A 54 1.56 -1.94 2.70
CA ALA A 54 0.19 -1.64 2.30
C ALA A 54 -0.81 -2.14 3.35
N TRP A 55 -0.58 -3.29 3.97
CA TRP A 55 -1.42 -3.83 5.02
C TRP A 55 -1.44 -2.93 6.25
N ALA A 56 -0.27 -2.55 6.77
CA ALA A 56 -0.17 -1.64 7.90
C ALA A 56 -0.82 -0.28 7.59
N TYR A 57 -0.56 0.26 6.40
CA TYR A 57 -1.12 1.52 5.93
C TYR A 57 -2.65 1.48 5.84
N PHE A 58 -3.21 0.43 5.24
CA PHE A 58 -4.65 0.26 5.11
C PHE A 58 -5.33 -0.03 6.45
N ALA A 59 -4.68 -0.75 7.35
CA ALA A 59 -5.19 -0.96 8.71
C ALA A 59 -5.24 0.37 9.48
N LEU A 60 -4.21 1.20 9.35
CA LEU A 60 -4.16 2.52 9.98
C LEU A 60 -5.27 3.44 9.44
N LEU A 61 -5.50 3.44 8.12
CA LEU A 61 -6.59 4.20 7.50
C LEU A 61 -7.97 3.80 8.04
N ARG A 62 -8.22 2.50 8.28
CA ARG A 62 -9.48 2.05 8.91
C ARG A 62 -9.59 2.48 10.36
N TYR A 63 -8.50 2.45 11.10
CA TYR A 63 -8.50 2.85 12.50
C TYR A 63 -8.89 4.32 12.69
N VAL A 64 -8.53 5.17 11.73
CA VAL A 64 -8.89 6.61 11.75
C VAL A 64 -10.04 6.97 10.82
N ALA A 65 -10.81 5.99 10.31
CA ALA A 65 -11.89 6.25 9.34
C ALA A 65 -12.94 7.24 9.87
N ASP A 66 -13.20 7.23 11.18
CA ASP A 66 -14.15 8.13 11.83
C ASP A 66 -13.64 9.57 11.98
N ASN A 67 -12.33 9.81 11.81
CA ASN A 67 -11.72 11.13 11.89
C ASN A 67 -11.16 11.56 10.54
N LEU A 68 -11.98 12.31 9.78
CA LEU A 68 -11.67 12.77 8.43
C LEU A 68 -10.30 13.48 8.34
N LEU A 69 -9.95 14.32 9.32
CA LEU A 69 -8.72 15.10 9.29
C LEU A 69 -7.49 14.21 9.47
N LEU A 70 -7.52 13.29 10.44
CA LEU A 70 -6.46 12.30 10.65
C LEU A 70 -6.37 11.33 9.46
N TRP A 71 -7.52 10.92 8.91
CA TRP A 71 -7.58 10.08 7.72
C TRP A 71 -6.89 10.74 6.53
N LEU A 72 -7.16 12.02 6.26
CA LEU A 72 -6.50 12.77 5.18
C LEU A 72 -4.99 12.91 5.43
N ILE A 73 -4.57 13.22 6.65
CA ILE A 73 -3.15 13.35 7.01
C ILE A 73 -2.42 12.02 6.72
N ILE A 74 -2.95 10.91 7.24
CA ILE A 74 -2.38 9.57 7.03
C ILE A 74 -2.37 9.24 5.54
N LEU A 75 -3.47 9.55 4.83
CA LEU A 75 -3.60 9.30 3.39
C LEU A 75 -2.48 9.98 2.60
N PHE A 76 -2.19 11.25 2.89
CA PHE A 76 -1.12 11.99 2.21
C PHE A 76 0.27 11.50 2.65
N LEU A 77 0.50 11.28 3.94
CA LEU A 77 1.78 10.80 4.45
C LEU A 77 2.19 9.45 3.87
N GLY A 78 1.28 8.48 3.81
CA GLY A 78 1.58 7.17 3.22
C GLY A 78 1.69 7.19 1.69
N ALA A 79 1.07 8.14 1.01
CA ALA A 79 1.32 8.35 -0.42
C ALA A 79 2.72 8.94 -0.68
N LEU A 80 3.21 9.78 0.25
CA LEU A 80 4.53 10.43 0.15
C LEU A 80 5.67 9.57 0.70
N ALA A 81 5.42 8.58 1.55
CA ALA A 81 6.48 7.75 2.15
C ALA A 81 7.43 7.11 1.12
N PRO A 82 6.97 6.53 -0.01
CA PRO A 82 7.88 6.00 -1.02
C PRO A 82 8.77 7.08 -1.66
N ILE A 83 8.24 8.30 -1.79
CA ILE A 83 8.97 9.45 -2.32
C ILE A 83 10.09 9.85 -1.35
N PHE A 84 9.79 9.94 -0.05
CA PHE A 84 10.80 10.23 0.97
C PHE A 84 11.90 9.16 1.01
N VAL A 85 11.54 7.88 0.94
CA VAL A 85 12.52 6.78 0.86
C VAL A 85 13.40 6.91 -0.39
N SER A 86 12.81 7.30 -1.52
CA SER A 86 13.54 7.51 -2.77
C SER A 86 14.55 8.66 -2.66
N PHE A 87 14.20 9.74 -1.95
CA PHE A 87 15.13 10.85 -1.68
C PHE A 87 16.23 10.48 -0.69
N MET A 88 15.94 9.66 0.32
CA MET A 88 16.94 9.21 1.31
C MET A 88 17.95 8.22 0.73
N GLY A 89 17.62 7.48 -0.32
CA GLY A 89 18.56 6.60 -1.03
C GLY A 89 19.50 7.30 -2.01
N VAL A 90 19.35 8.62 -2.21
CA VAL A 90 20.13 9.43 -3.18
C VAL A 90 21.18 10.32 -2.47
N ALA A 91 21.21 10.33 -1.13
CA ALA A 91 22.20 11.03 -0.30
C ALA A 91 23.33 10.09 0.14
#